data_AF-A0A7S2K7Y1-F1
#
_entry.id   AF-A0A7S2K7Y1-F1
#
_cell.length_a   1.000
_cell.length_b   1.000
_cell.length_c   1.000
_cell.angle_alpha   90.00
_cell.angle_beta   90.00
_cell.angle_gamma   90.00
#
_symmetry.space_group_name_H-M   'P 1'
#
loop_
_entity.id
_entity.type
_entity.pdbx_description
1 polymer ?
#
loop_
_entity_poly.entity_id
_entity_poly.type
_entity_poly.pdbx_seq_one_letter_code
_entity_poly.pdbx_strand_id
1 'polypeptide(L)'
;DIGRADIGRAPAPPAPQVVGGRPHWATHWGVTRAQCLELLEALRADEAWDSRNSVYTLVADFLRPLTAGRGHGYALLVNGASPLEVNLMISHAWSENAEDFFEALARTASDIDVMFICALSLYQNEDGAGPSIAEQLGSDPDDSPFAAVLRGIRRRGDRAGWSWRWRSSVLRLPHILGWLGALCLLLPVLTHGCVPSRSECATWWMWEFRWNVLSA
;
A
#
# COMPACT_ATOMS: atom_id res chain seq x y z
N ASP A 1 40.72 8.02 1.16
CA ASP A 1 40.24 9.37 1.52
C ASP A 1 38.73 9.38 1.63
N ILE A 2 38.22 9.18 2.84
CA ILE A 2 36.82 9.43 3.18
C ILE A 2 36.74 10.91 3.54
N GLY A 3 36.18 11.67 2.59
CA GLY A 3 36.27 13.11 2.50
C GLY A 3 35.72 13.86 3.71
N ARG A 4 36.39 14.98 4.01
CA ARG A 4 35.90 16.09 4.85
C ARG A 4 34.43 16.36 4.57
N ALA A 5 33.59 16.17 5.59
CA ALA A 5 32.21 16.62 5.56
C ALA A 5 32.20 18.14 5.35
N ASP A 6 31.49 18.59 4.32
CA ASP A 6 31.18 19.98 4.04
C ASP A 6 30.13 20.45 5.07
N ILE A 7 30.57 20.77 6.29
CA ILE A 7 29.71 21.06 7.46
C ILE A 7 28.95 22.41 7.35
N GLY A 8 28.98 23.08 6.20
CA GLY A 8 28.52 24.47 6.08
C GLY A 8 27.32 24.75 5.16
N ARG A 9 26.89 23.80 4.32
CA ARG A 9 25.81 24.09 3.35
C ARG A 9 24.46 23.72 3.94
N ALA A 10 23.55 24.69 3.99
CA ALA A 10 22.17 24.44 4.37
C ALA A 10 21.57 23.31 3.50
N PRO A 11 20.75 22.42 4.08
CA PRO A 11 20.19 21.31 3.35
C PRO A 11 19.42 21.81 2.12
N ALA A 12 19.70 21.20 0.96
CA ALA A 12 18.98 21.50 -0.26
C ALA A 12 17.57 20.88 -0.18
N PRO A 13 16.51 21.65 -0.45
CA PRO A 13 15.16 21.11 -0.49
C PRO A 13 15.01 20.13 -1.66
N PRO A 14 14.06 19.19 -1.59
CA PRO A 14 13.76 18.30 -2.71
C PRO A 14 13.33 19.09 -3.95
N ALA A 15 13.78 18.66 -5.12
CA ALA A 15 13.40 19.25 -6.39
C ALA A 15 12.08 18.65 -6.92
N PRO A 16 11.18 19.47 -7.48
CA PRO A 16 10.00 18.98 -8.18
C PRO A 16 10.37 18.37 -9.55
N GLN A 17 9.51 17.51 -10.08
CA GLN A 17 9.58 17.08 -11.47
C GLN A 17 8.81 18.07 -12.34
N VAL A 18 9.24 18.32 -13.59
CA VAL A 18 8.65 19.36 -14.45
C VAL A 18 7.98 18.71 -15.66
N VAL A 19 6.70 19.03 -15.90
CA VAL A 19 5.94 18.57 -17.07
C VAL A 19 5.35 19.79 -17.77
N GLY A 20 5.64 19.97 -19.06
CA GLY A 20 5.14 21.13 -19.82
C GLY A 20 5.52 22.48 -19.22
N GLY A 21 6.70 22.57 -18.59
CA GLY A 21 7.18 23.78 -17.89
C GLY A 21 6.54 24.02 -16.53
N ARG A 22 5.67 23.13 -16.04
CA ARG A 22 5.02 23.25 -14.71
C ARG A 22 5.66 22.30 -13.70
N PRO A 23 6.04 22.77 -12.50
CA PRO A 23 6.57 21.91 -11.46
C PRO A 23 5.46 21.12 -10.77
N HIS A 24 5.71 19.84 -10.53
CA HIS A 24 4.84 18.93 -9.80
C HIS A 24 5.60 18.33 -8.63
N TRP A 25 5.01 18.39 -7.45
CA TRP A 25 5.58 17.89 -6.20
C TRP A 25 5.16 16.44 -5.95
N ALA A 26 5.93 15.73 -5.10
CA ALA A 26 5.73 14.32 -4.76
C ALA A 26 4.30 13.94 -4.36
N THR A 27 3.55 14.86 -3.75
CA THR A 27 2.15 14.65 -3.40
C THR A 27 1.23 14.47 -4.62
N HIS A 28 1.72 14.69 -5.84
CA HIS A 28 0.98 14.52 -7.11
C HIS A 28 1.66 13.53 -8.07
N TRP A 29 2.63 12.75 -7.60
CA TRP A 29 3.29 11.69 -8.39
C TRP A 29 2.59 10.34 -8.20
N GLY A 30 1.27 10.36 -8.24
CA GLY A 30 0.43 9.20 -7.98
C GLY A 30 0.15 8.35 -9.21
N VAL A 31 -0.04 7.05 -9.00
CA VAL A 31 -0.57 6.08 -9.98
C VAL A 31 -1.79 5.37 -9.43
N THR A 32 -2.74 5.02 -10.29
CA THR A 32 -3.94 4.26 -9.88
C THR A 32 -3.74 2.75 -10.01
N ARG A 33 -4.62 1.97 -9.39
CA ARG A 33 -4.68 0.52 -9.58
C ARG A 33 -4.83 0.12 -11.05
N ALA A 34 -5.69 0.83 -11.80
CA ALA A 34 -5.90 0.56 -13.22
C ALA A 34 -4.61 0.76 -14.02
N GLN A 35 -3.87 1.84 -13.76
CA GLN A 35 -2.58 2.11 -14.42
C GLN A 35 -1.52 1.05 -14.09
N CYS A 36 -1.51 0.54 -12.86
CA CYS A 36 -0.64 -0.57 -12.49
C CYS A 36 -0.99 -1.86 -13.23
N LEU A 37 -2.28 -2.15 -13.43
CA LEU A 37 -2.74 -3.31 -14.21
C LEU A 37 -2.41 -3.17 -15.69
N GLU A 38 -2.63 -1.99 -16.28
CA GLU A 38 -2.24 -1.69 -17.66
C GLU A 38 -0.73 -1.87 -17.87
N LEU A 39 0.09 -1.42 -16.92
CA LEU A 39 1.53 -1.64 -16.96
C LEU A 39 1.87 -3.14 -16.87
N LEU A 40 1.23 -3.89 -15.97
CA LEU A 40 1.44 -5.35 -15.87
C LEU A 40 1.04 -6.09 -17.16
N GLU A 41 -0.07 -5.71 -17.78
CA GLU A 41 -0.51 -6.26 -19.06
C GLU A 41 0.49 -5.93 -20.18
N ALA A 42 0.99 -4.70 -20.23
CA ALA A 42 2.02 -4.30 -21.18
C ALA A 42 3.32 -5.08 -21.00
N LEU A 43 3.75 -5.33 -19.76
CA LEU A 43 4.92 -6.17 -19.46
C LEU A 43 4.71 -7.60 -19.95
N ARG A 44 3.58 -8.22 -19.64
CA ARG A 44 3.27 -9.60 -20.05
C ARG A 44 3.15 -9.78 -21.56
N ALA A 45 2.84 -8.71 -22.29
CA ALA A 45 2.79 -8.71 -23.74
C ALA A 45 4.17 -8.53 -24.41
N ASP A 46 5.19 -8.10 -23.66
CA ASP A 46 6.54 -7.88 -24.18
C ASP A 46 7.34 -9.20 -24.16
N GLU A 47 7.91 -9.59 -25.31
CA GLU A 47 8.69 -10.83 -25.45
C GLU A 47 9.97 -10.83 -24.60
N ALA A 48 10.50 -9.67 -24.24
CA ALA A 48 11.68 -9.53 -23.40
C ALA A 48 11.38 -9.66 -21.89
N TRP A 49 10.10 -9.68 -21.51
CA TRP A 49 9.70 -9.79 -20.12
C TRP A 49 9.72 -11.25 -19.62
N ASP A 50 10.36 -11.48 -18.47
CA ASP A 50 10.30 -12.74 -17.73
C ASP A 50 9.50 -12.52 -16.44
N SER A 51 8.53 -13.39 -16.15
CA SER A 51 7.67 -13.25 -14.98
C SER A 51 8.42 -13.34 -13.64
N ARG A 52 9.69 -13.78 -13.64
CA ARG A 52 10.58 -13.80 -12.47
C ARG A 52 11.33 -12.49 -12.27
N ASN A 53 11.19 -11.53 -13.17
CA ASN A 53 11.88 -10.25 -13.11
C ASN A 53 11.58 -9.51 -11.80
N SER A 54 12.61 -8.89 -11.26
CA SER A 54 12.51 -8.09 -10.04
C SER A 54 12.08 -6.65 -10.35
N VAL A 55 11.76 -5.87 -9.32
CA VAL A 55 11.52 -4.43 -9.47
C VAL A 55 12.79 -3.72 -10.00
N TYR A 56 14.01 -4.18 -9.67
CA TYR A 56 15.24 -3.68 -10.31
C TYR A 56 15.19 -3.83 -11.84
N THR A 57 14.84 -5.01 -12.33
CA THR A 57 14.77 -5.32 -13.76
C THR A 57 13.66 -4.51 -14.44
N LEU A 58 12.47 -4.42 -13.81
CA LEU A 58 11.38 -3.56 -14.26
C LEU A 58 11.86 -2.11 -14.47
N VAL A 59 12.58 -1.56 -13.49
CA VAL A 59 13.03 -0.17 -13.58
C VAL A 59 14.11 0.00 -14.64
N ALA A 60 15.12 -0.86 -14.64
CA ALA A 60 16.26 -0.76 -15.53
C ALA A 60 15.87 -0.93 -17.00
N ASP A 61 15.07 -1.95 -17.29
CA ASP A 61 14.87 -2.42 -18.67
C ASP A 61 13.58 -1.87 -19.30
N PHE A 62 12.62 -1.42 -18.49
CA PHE A 62 11.33 -0.93 -19.00
C PHE A 62 11.07 0.53 -18.62
N LEU A 63 11.07 0.87 -17.33
CA LEU A 63 10.67 2.22 -16.90
C LEU A 63 11.67 3.31 -17.29
N ARG A 64 12.96 3.04 -17.15
CA ARG A 64 14.02 3.99 -17.55
C ARG A 64 13.92 4.31 -19.04
N PRO A 65 13.92 3.33 -19.97
CA PRO A 65 13.67 3.59 -21.39
C PRO A 65 12.37 4.36 -21.67
N LEU A 66 11.26 4.00 -21.03
CA LEU A 66 9.97 4.69 -21.20
C LEU A 66 10.01 6.18 -20.82
N THR A 67 10.81 6.51 -19.80
CA THR A 67 10.90 7.85 -19.22
C THR A 67 12.13 8.64 -19.68
N ALA A 68 13.03 8.05 -20.46
CA ALA A 68 14.29 8.67 -20.88
C ALA A 68 14.07 10.00 -21.61
N GLY A 69 14.87 11.00 -21.27
CA GLY A 69 14.83 12.35 -21.85
C GLY A 69 13.60 13.18 -21.45
N ARG A 70 12.73 12.68 -20.58
CA ARG A 70 11.49 13.38 -20.19
C ARG A 70 11.64 14.24 -18.94
N GLY A 71 12.56 13.88 -18.04
CA GLY A 71 12.77 14.60 -16.78
C GLY A 71 11.71 14.35 -15.70
N HIS A 72 10.87 13.32 -15.85
CA HIS A 72 9.84 12.94 -14.90
C HIS A 72 9.54 11.44 -14.96
N GLY A 73 9.12 10.86 -13.82
CA GLY A 73 8.86 9.44 -13.65
C GLY A 73 7.58 8.95 -14.35
N TYR A 74 7.36 7.64 -14.32
CA TYR A 74 6.23 6.98 -14.97
C TYR A 74 4.87 7.55 -14.52
N ALA A 75 4.72 7.86 -13.23
CA ALA A 75 3.48 8.44 -12.71
C ALA A 75 3.07 9.74 -13.42
N LEU A 76 4.04 10.62 -13.70
CA LEU A 76 3.80 11.86 -14.44
C LEU A 76 3.80 11.66 -15.95
N LEU A 77 4.41 10.59 -16.46
CA LEU A 77 4.34 10.22 -17.88
C LEU A 77 2.88 9.93 -18.26
N VAL A 78 2.17 9.14 -17.46
CA VAL A 78 0.78 8.76 -17.73
C VAL A 78 -0.24 9.79 -17.24
N ASN A 79 0.11 10.62 -16.25
CA ASN A 79 -0.79 11.63 -15.67
C ASN A 79 -0.39 13.08 -15.96
N GLY A 80 0.51 13.35 -16.91
CA GLY A 80 1.12 14.68 -17.08
C GLY A 80 0.12 15.83 -17.32
N ALA A 81 -1.01 15.54 -17.97
CA ALA A 81 -2.08 16.52 -18.18
C ALA A 81 -2.90 16.82 -16.91
N SER A 82 -3.02 15.84 -16.00
CA SER A 82 -3.78 15.93 -14.76
C SER A 82 -3.14 15.10 -13.65
N PRO A 83 -2.05 15.57 -13.04
CA PRO A 83 -1.32 14.82 -12.01
C PRO A 83 -2.21 14.46 -10.83
N LEU A 84 -2.08 13.22 -10.34
CA LEU A 84 -2.98 12.64 -9.35
C LEU A 84 -2.45 12.84 -7.93
N GLU A 85 -3.28 13.42 -7.07
CA GLU A 85 -2.92 13.64 -5.67
C GLU A 85 -2.90 12.33 -4.88
N VAL A 86 -1.73 11.96 -4.35
CA VAL A 86 -1.47 10.73 -3.63
C VAL A 86 -2.30 10.63 -2.36
N ASN A 87 -2.91 9.46 -2.13
CA ASN A 87 -3.64 9.14 -0.91
C ASN A 87 -3.19 7.84 -0.23
N LEU A 88 -2.30 7.07 -0.88
CA LEU A 88 -1.75 5.82 -0.37
C LEU A 88 -0.25 5.78 -0.64
N MET A 89 0.55 5.45 0.36
CA MET A 89 2.00 5.25 0.24
C MET A 89 2.28 3.75 0.24
N ILE A 90 2.99 3.25 -0.77
CA ILE A 90 3.37 1.83 -0.87
C ILE A 90 4.89 1.73 -0.68
N SER A 91 5.30 1.00 0.36
CA SER A 91 6.69 0.54 0.50
C SER A 91 6.87 -0.78 -0.24
N HIS A 92 7.98 -0.92 -0.95
CA HIS A 92 8.35 -2.15 -1.66
C HIS A 92 9.86 -2.41 -1.52
N ALA A 93 10.30 -3.62 -1.81
CA ALA A 93 11.71 -4.00 -1.92
C ALA A 93 12.12 -4.09 -3.38
N TRP A 94 13.27 -3.50 -3.74
CA TRP A 94 13.75 -3.53 -5.12
C TRP A 94 14.01 -4.93 -5.69
N SER A 95 14.35 -5.89 -4.82
CA SER A 95 14.62 -7.27 -5.19
C SER A 95 13.39 -8.18 -5.18
N GLU A 96 12.19 -7.66 -4.88
CA GLU A 96 10.98 -8.48 -4.94
C GLU A 96 10.55 -8.73 -6.38
N ASN A 97 9.74 -9.77 -6.59
CA ASN A 97 9.18 -10.08 -7.89
C ASN A 97 8.17 -9.00 -8.32
N ALA A 98 8.35 -8.45 -9.52
CA ALA A 98 7.55 -7.34 -10.00
C ALA A 98 6.11 -7.73 -10.34
N GLU A 99 5.88 -8.93 -10.91
CA GLU A 99 4.52 -9.40 -11.21
C GLU A 99 3.73 -9.65 -9.93
N ASP A 100 4.31 -10.39 -8.99
CA ASP A 100 3.69 -10.66 -7.69
C ASP A 100 3.34 -9.37 -6.96
N PHE A 101 4.23 -8.36 -7.03
CA PHE A 101 3.99 -7.03 -6.48
C PHE A 101 2.76 -6.37 -7.13
N PHE A 102 2.68 -6.31 -8.47
CA PHE A 102 1.54 -5.72 -9.16
C PHE A 102 0.24 -6.51 -8.95
N GLU A 103 0.29 -7.83 -8.91
CA GLU A 103 -0.88 -8.66 -8.62
C GLU A 103 -1.36 -8.47 -7.18
N ALA A 104 -0.45 -8.29 -6.22
CA ALA A 104 -0.82 -7.93 -4.86
C ALA A 104 -1.57 -6.60 -4.84
N LEU A 105 -1.05 -5.56 -5.52
CA LEU A 105 -1.75 -4.29 -5.68
C LEU A 105 -3.12 -4.46 -6.33
N ALA A 106 -3.23 -5.30 -7.36
CA ALA A 106 -4.49 -5.58 -8.03
C ALA A 106 -5.56 -6.18 -7.09
N ARG A 107 -5.15 -6.96 -6.10
CA ARG A 107 -6.04 -7.58 -5.11
C ARG A 107 -6.33 -6.69 -3.90
N THR A 108 -5.40 -5.82 -3.51
CA THR A 108 -5.50 -5.09 -2.23
C THR A 108 -5.80 -3.60 -2.36
N ALA A 109 -5.42 -2.96 -3.47
CA ALA A 109 -5.74 -1.55 -3.70
C ALA A 109 -7.20 -1.39 -4.14
N SER A 110 -7.83 -0.29 -3.74
CA SER A 110 -9.14 0.14 -4.20
C SER A 110 -9.05 1.00 -5.46
N ASP A 111 -10.14 1.14 -6.20
CA ASP A 111 -10.19 1.99 -7.40
C ASP A 111 -10.09 3.49 -7.08
N ILE A 112 -10.32 3.87 -5.82
CA ILE A 112 -10.12 5.25 -5.33
C ILE A 112 -8.69 5.52 -4.85
N ASP A 113 -7.84 4.48 -4.78
CA ASP A 113 -6.48 4.64 -4.28
C ASP A 113 -5.57 5.23 -5.37
N VAL A 114 -4.84 6.26 -4.97
CA VAL A 114 -3.80 6.92 -5.75
C VAL A 114 -2.50 6.71 -4.98
N MET A 115 -1.68 5.82 -5.52
CA MET A 115 -0.52 5.26 -4.86
C MET A 115 0.75 6.04 -5.22
N PHE A 116 1.58 6.32 -4.22
CA PHE A 116 2.98 6.66 -4.44
C PHE A 116 3.82 5.39 -4.30
N ILE A 117 4.46 5.02 -5.40
CA ILE A 117 5.30 3.82 -5.52
C ILE A 117 6.65 4.30 -6.03
N CYS A 118 7.71 4.23 -5.23
CA CYS A 118 8.97 4.92 -5.54
C CYS A 118 9.56 4.58 -6.93
N ALA A 119 9.47 3.32 -7.35
CA ALA A 119 9.90 2.89 -8.69
C ALA A 119 9.13 3.58 -9.84
N LEU A 120 7.85 3.92 -9.64
CA LEU A 120 6.98 4.53 -10.65
C LEU A 120 6.92 6.06 -10.52
N SER A 121 6.99 6.56 -9.30
CA SER A 121 6.80 7.97 -8.97
C SER A 121 8.06 8.82 -9.17
N LEU A 122 9.24 8.28 -8.87
CA LEU A 122 10.50 8.99 -9.01
C LEU A 122 11.02 8.91 -10.45
N TYR A 123 11.73 9.94 -10.89
CA TYR A 123 12.48 9.91 -12.14
C TYR A 123 13.81 9.18 -11.94
N GLN A 124 14.00 8.04 -12.62
CA GLN A 124 15.08 7.07 -12.36
C GLN A 124 16.25 7.13 -13.35
N ASN A 125 16.23 8.05 -14.33
CA ASN A 125 17.17 7.96 -15.45
C ASN A 125 18.57 8.49 -15.18
N GLU A 126 18.74 9.52 -14.35
CA GLU A 126 20.02 10.22 -14.14
C GLU A 126 20.65 10.73 -15.46
N ASP A 127 19.83 11.11 -16.44
CA ASP A 127 20.25 11.50 -17.79
C ASP A 127 20.33 13.03 -17.99
N GLY A 128 20.15 13.81 -16.92
CA GLY A 128 20.18 15.28 -16.95
C GLY A 128 18.94 15.96 -17.55
N ALA A 129 17.92 15.21 -17.98
CA ALA A 129 16.68 15.80 -18.51
C ALA A 129 15.73 16.34 -17.42
N GLY A 130 15.96 15.96 -16.16
CA GLY A 130 15.20 16.40 -14.99
C GLY A 130 16.04 16.32 -13.73
N PRO A 131 15.42 16.43 -12.55
CA PRO A 131 16.17 16.32 -11.30
C PRO A 131 16.76 14.92 -11.13
N SER A 132 18.00 14.86 -10.68
CA SER A 132 18.61 13.63 -10.15
C SER A 132 17.78 13.06 -8.99
N ILE A 133 17.98 11.79 -8.67
CA ILE A 133 17.40 11.13 -7.50
C ILE A 133 17.83 11.87 -6.23
N ALA A 134 19.10 12.26 -6.12
CA ALA A 134 19.59 13.02 -4.97
C ALA A 134 18.84 14.36 -4.82
N GLU A 135 18.63 15.09 -5.92
CA GLU A 135 17.84 16.32 -5.91
C GLU A 135 16.38 16.07 -5.57
N GLN A 136 15.75 15.01 -6.10
CA GLN A 136 14.35 14.67 -5.79
C GLN A 136 14.15 14.29 -4.32
N LEU A 137 15.13 13.62 -3.72
CA LEU A 137 15.09 13.21 -2.32
C LEU A 137 15.38 14.38 -1.37
N GLY A 138 16.18 15.35 -1.82
CA GLY A 138 16.72 16.39 -0.95
C GLY A 138 17.75 15.83 0.03
N SER A 139 18.36 16.72 0.82
CA SER A 139 19.35 16.32 1.82
C SER A 139 18.77 16.07 3.22
N ASP A 140 17.56 16.58 3.49
CA ASP A 140 16.86 16.38 4.76
C ASP A 140 15.79 15.28 4.60
N PRO A 141 15.87 14.16 5.34
CA PRO A 141 14.84 13.12 5.33
C PRO A 141 13.44 13.64 5.67
N ASP A 142 13.32 14.67 6.50
CA ASP A 142 12.04 15.26 6.85
C ASP A 142 11.44 16.05 5.68
N ASP A 143 12.24 16.51 4.73
CA ASP A 143 11.75 17.16 3.52
C ASP A 143 11.58 16.18 2.36
N SER A 144 12.00 14.93 2.51
CA SER A 144 11.93 13.91 1.46
C SER A 144 10.52 13.76 0.85
N PRO A 145 10.42 13.30 -0.42
CA PRO A 145 9.14 13.05 -1.07
C PRO A 145 8.27 12.08 -0.26
N PHE A 146 8.88 11.13 0.43
CA PHE A 146 8.22 10.19 1.34
C PHE A 146 7.52 10.92 2.50
N ALA A 147 8.27 11.78 3.20
CA ALA A 147 7.74 12.57 4.32
C ALA A 147 6.64 13.53 3.85
N ALA A 148 6.84 14.18 2.69
CA ALA A 148 5.85 15.06 2.09
C ALA A 148 4.53 14.35 1.77
N VAL A 149 4.60 13.16 1.15
CA VAL A 149 3.43 12.31 0.85
C VAL A 149 2.73 11.86 2.13
N LEU A 150 3.46 11.31 3.10
CA LEU A 150 2.88 10.85 4.37
C LEU A 150 2.20 11.99 5.14
N ARG A 151 2.81 13.18 5.18
CA ARG A 151 2.18 14.39 5.74
C ARG A 151 0.93 14.81 4.97
N GLY A 152 0.94 14.69 3.64
CA GLY A 152 -0.23 14.94 2.80
C GLY A 152 -1.40 14.02 3.16
N ILE A 153 -1.14 12.71 3.18
CA ILE A 153 -2.11 11.67 3.57
C ILE A 153 -2.64 11.93 4.99
N ARG A 154 -1.75 12.22 5.94
CA ARG A 154 -2.13 12.52 7.32
C ARG A 154 -3.06 13.72 7.42
N ARG A 155 -2.69 14.84 6.79
CA ARG A 155 -3.51 16.07 6.77
C ARG A 155 -4.89 15.84 6.16
N ARG A 156 -4.98 15.01 5.11
CA ARG A 156 -6.28 14.63 4.53
C ARG A 156 -7.12 13.83 5.53
N GLY A 157 -6.51 12.85 6.20
CA GLY A 157 -7.18 12.08 7.27
C GLY A 157 -7.69 12.97 8.40
N ASP A 158 -6.91 13.96 8.82
CA ASP A 158 -7.31 14.92 9.84
C ASP A 158 -8.49 15.81 9.38
N ARG A 159 -8.51 16.24 8.11
CA ARG A 159 -9.61 17.02 7.53
C ARG A 159 -10.90 16.23 7.33
N ALA A 160 -10.81 14.94 7.03
CA ALA A 160 -11.97 14.06 6.95
C ALA A 160 -12.71 13.94 8.30
N GLY A 161 -12.02 14.25 9.40
CA GLY A 161 -12.63 14.46 10.71
C GLY A 161 -13.14 13.18 11.36
N TRP A 162 -14.32 13.27 11.98
CA TRP A 162 -14.90 12.19 12.79
C TRP A 162 -15.11 10.89 12.01
N SER A 163 -15.51 10.97 10.73
CA SER A 163 -15.76 9.80 9.88
C SER A 163 -14.52 8.91 9.71
N TRP A 164 -13.32 9.50 9.67
CA TRP A 164 -12.08 8.73 9.59
C TRP A 164 -11.73 8.02 10.89
N ARG A 165 -11.99 8.66 12.04
CA ARG A 165 -11.75 8.07 13.36
C ARG A 165 -12.63 6.84 13.62
N TRP A 166 -13.85 6.83 13.07
CA TRP A 166 -14.74 5.68 13.19
C TRP A 166 -14.46 4.57 12.20
N ARG A 167 -13.73 4.81 11.09
CA ARG A 167 -13.44 3.77 10.10
C ARG A 167 -12.83 2.51 10.72
N SER A 168 -11.83 2.68 11.62
CA SER A 168 -11.22 1.55 12.33
C SER A 168 -12.20 0.86 13.30
N SER A 169 -13.08 1.61 13.94
CA SER A 169 -14.09 1.09 14.87
C SER A 169 -15.22 0.34 14.14
N VAL A 170 -15.66 0.88 13.00
CA VAL A 170 -16.67 0.30 12.12
C VAL A 170 -16.15 -1.00 11.49
N LEU A 171 -14.90 -1.03 11.03
CA LEU A 171 -14.28 -2.25 10.49
C LEU A 171 -14.12 -3.35 11.56
N ARG A 172 -14.03 -3.00 12.84
CA ARG A 172 -13.99 -3.98 13.94
C ARG A 172 -15.38 -4.47 14.38
N LEU A 173 -16.45 -3.79 13.97
CA LEU A 173 -17.82 -4.10 14.40
C LEU A 173 -18.22 -5.57 14.11
N PRO A 174 -17.95 -6.14 12.92
CA PRO A 174 -18.29 -7.54 12.65
C PRO A 174 -17.58 -8.52 13.58
N HIS A 175 -16.31 -8.27 13.91
CA HIS A 175 -15.55 -9.10 14.85
C HIS A 175 -16.09 -8.96 16.27
N ILE A 176 -16.42 -7.75 16.72
CA ILE A 176 -17.02 -7.51 18.04
C ILE A 176 -18.36 -8.23 18.14
N LEU A 177 -19.22 -8.11 17.12
CA LEU A 177 -20.51 -8.81 17.08
C LEU A 177 -20.34 -10.33 17.04
N GLY A 178 -19.34 -10.83 16.31
CA GLY A 178 -18.99 -12.25 16.28
C GLY A 178 -18.54 -12.77 17.65
N TRP A 179 -17.68 -12.04 18.34
CA TRP A 179 -17.25 -12.37 19.71
C TRP A 179 -18.40 -12.34 20.71
N LEU A 180 -19.27 -11.32 20.64
CA LEU A 180 -20.46 -11.24 21.48
C LEU A 180 -21.42 -12.40 21.20
N GLY A 181 -21.62 -12.76 19.92
CA GLY A 181 -22.43 -13.92 19.53
C GLY A 181 -21.88 -15.23 20.09
N ALA A 182 -20.56 -15.47 19.95
CA ALA A 182 -19.90 -16.64 20.51
C ALA A 182 -20.00 -16.68 22.05
N LEU A 183 -19.80 -15.55 22.72
CA LEU A 183 -19.95 -15.45 24.18
C LEU A 183 -21.38 -15.79 24.60
N CYS A 184 -22.40 -15.23 23.94
CA CYS A 184 -23.80 -15.54 24.25
C CYS A 184 -24.16 -17.02 24.05
N LEU A 185 -23.53 -17.70 23.09
CA LEU A 185 -23.73 -19.14 22.87
C LEU A 185 -22.98 -20.02 23.88
N LEU A 186 -21.78 -19.62 24.29
CA LEU A 186 -20.92 -20.40 25.19
C LEU A 186 -21.20 -20.14 26.67
N LEU A 187 -21.69 -18.96 27.05
CA LEU A 187 -21.95 -18.59 28.43
C LEU A 187 -22.90 -19.58 29.13
N PRO A 188 -24.03 -20.02 28.54
CA PRO A 188 -24.89 -21.02 29.16
C PRO A 188 -24.21 -22.39 29.32
N VAL A 189 -23.37 -22.78 28.36
CA VAL A 189 -22.59 -24.03 28.44
C VAL A 189 -21.60 -23.99 29.60
N LEU A 190 -20.89 -22.87 29.77
CA LEU A 190 -19.88 -22.71 30.82
C LEU A 190 -20.48 -22.54 32.22
N THR A 191 -21.58 -21.79 32.34
CA THR A 191 -22.19 -21.47 33.64
C THR A 191 -23.16 -22.55 34.13
N HIS A 192 -23.82 -23.26 33.22
CA HIS A 192 -24.88 -24.22 33.55
C HIS A 192 -24.62 -25.64 33.02
N GLY A 193 -23.53 -25.89 32.31
CA GLY A 193 -23.24 -27.22 31.73
C GLY A 193 -24.29 -27.70 30.73
N CYS A 194 -25.05 -26.77 30.15
CA CYS A 194 -26.17 -27.06 29.26
C CYS A 194 -25.89 -26.58 27.83
N VAL A 195 -26.15 -27.44 26.85
CA VAL A 195 -26.20 -27.05 25.43
C VAL A 195 -27.63 -26.60 25.09
N PRO A 196 -27.83 -25.34 24.65
CA PRO A 196 -29.16 -24.87 24.29
C PRO A 196 -29.69 -25.59 23.04
N SER A 197 -30.82 -26.28 23.17
CA SER A 197 -31.59 -26.84 22.05
C SER A 197 -32.93 -26.10 21.89
N ARG A 198 -33.63 -26.31 20.75
CA ARG A 198 -34.90 -25.62 20.46
C ARG A 198 -36.04 -25.93 21.42
N SER A 199 -35.94 -26.98 22.24
CA SER A 199 -37.02 -27.40 23.13
C SER A 199 -36.60 -27.62 24.58
N GLU A 200 -35.36 -28.05 24.85
CA GLU A 200 -34.91 -28.36 26.22
C GLU A 200 -33.40 -28.13 26.44
N CYS A 201 -33.00 -27.98 27.70
CA CYS A 201 -31.61 -27.89 28.11
C CYS A 201 -31.01 -29.30 28.25
N ALA A 202 -30.12 -29.72 27.33
CA ALA A 202 -29.44 -31.01 27.46
C ALA A 202 -28.28 -30.89 28.46
N THR A 203 -28.52 -31.27 29.71
CA THR A 203 -27.47 -31.34 30.74
C THR A 203 -26.61 -32.58 30.54
N TRP A 204 -25.29 -32.42 30.59
CA TRP A 204 -24.29 -33.48 30.36
C TRP A 204 -24.49 -34.76 31.20
N TRP A 205 -25.14 -34.65 32.36
CA TRP A 205 -25.46 -35.76 33.27
C TRP A 205 -26.31 -36.89 32.65
N MET A 206 -26.97 -36.66 31.50
CA MET A 206 -27.80 -37.69 30.85
C MET A 206 -27.00 -38.70 30.02
N TRP A 207 -25.72 -38.43 29.70
CA TRP A 207 -24.88 -39.35 28.93
C TRP A 207 -24.19 -40.42 29.79
N GLU A 208 -23.97 -40.17 31.08
CA GLU A 208 -23.39 -41.17 32.00
C GLU A 208 -24.37 -42.29 32.38
N PHE A 209 -25.68 -42.03 32.36
CA PHE A 209 -26.68 -43.04 32.73
C PHE A 209 -26.97 -44.07 31.63
N ARG A 210 -26.57 -43.82 30.38
CA ARG A 210 -26.86 -44.73 29.25
C ARG A 210 -25.74 -45.74 28.96
N TRP A 211 -24.52 -45.52 29.44
CA TRP A 211 -23.43 -46.49 29.31
C TRP A 211 -23.49 -47.65 30.31
N ASN A 212 -24.10 -47.45 31.49
CA ASN A 212 -24.26 -48.51 32.50
C ASN A 212 -25.41 -49.49 32.23
N VAL A 213 -26.31 -49.19 31.27
CA VAL A 213 -27.44 -50.08 30.92
C VAL A 213 -27.12 -50.99 29.72
N LEU A 214 -26.04 -50.71 28.98
CA LEU A 214 -25.58 -51.54 27.85
C LEU A 214 -24.41 -52.47 28.23
N SER A 215 -24.00 -52.49 29.50
CA SER A 215 -22.89 -53.30 30.02
C SER A 215 -23.31 -54.28 31.13
N ALA A 216 -24.61 -54.49 31.33
CA ALA A 216 -25.21 -55.54 32.17
C ALA A 216 -26.10 -56.44 31.31
#